data_AF-A0A329S651-F1
#
_entry.id   AF-A0A329S651-F1
#
_cell.length_a   1.000
_cell.length_b   1.000
_cell.length_c   1.000
_cell.angle_alpha   90.00
_cell.angle_beta   90.00
_cell.angle_gamma   90.00
#
_symmetry.space_group_name_H-M   'P 1'
#
loop_
_entity.id
_entity.type
_entity.pdbx_description
1 polymer ?
#
loop_
_entity_poly.entity_id
_entity_poly.type
_entity_poly.pdbx_seq_one_letter_code
_entity_poly.pdbx_strand_id
1 'polypeptide(L)'
;MASTGESEFKRVQEDEEEFQKGPLSVLMHSVKNNSQVLINVRNNHKLLARVKAFDRHCNMVLENVKEMWTEVPKAGKGKKAAKPVNKDRFVSKMFLRGDSVIIVLRNPHA
;
A
#
# COMPACT_ATOMS: atom_id res chain seq x y z
N MET A 1 -12.92 -37.31 -1.17
CA MET A 1 -13.08 -35.86 -1.46
C MET A 1 -13.11 -34.97 -0.20
N ALA A 2 -13.00 -35.50 1.03
CA ALA A 2 -13.04 -34.70 2.26
C ALA A 2 -11.69 -34.10 2.73
N SER A 3 -10.58 -34.45 2.07
CA SER A 3 -9.21 -34.10 2.54
C SER A 3 -8.76 -32.67 2.19
N THR A 4 -9.42 -31.99 1.26
CA THR A 4 -8.96 -30.68 0.75
C THR A 4 -9.29 -29.54 1.73
N GLY A 5 -10.45 -29.59 2.38
CA GLY A 5 -10.92 -28.50 3.27
C GLY A 5 -10.12 -28.36 4.57
N GLU A 6 -9.70 -29.47 5.18
CA GLU A 6 -8.88 -29.43 6.40
C GLU A 6 -7.48 -28.85 6.13
N SER A 7 -6.93 -29.11 4.93
CA SER A 7 -5.63 -28.59 4.53
C SER A 7 -5.64 -27.08 4.23
N GLU A 8 -6.75 -26.55 3.71
CA GLU A 8 -6.91 -25.11 3.50
C GLU A 8 -7.13 -24.36 4.82
N PHE A 9 -7.94 -24.91 5.74
CA PHE A 9 -8.14 -24.32 7.07
C PHE A 9 -6.82 -24.22 7.86
N LYS A 10 -5.97 -25.25 7.77
CA LYS A 10 -4.64 -25.23 8.38
C LYS A 10 -3.76 -24.12 7.83
N ARG A 11 -3.74 -23.95 6.49
CA ARG A 11 -2.98 -22.89 5.83
C ARG A 11 -3.45 -21.49 6.22
N VAL A 12 -4.76 -21.28 6.38
CA VAL A 12 -5.30 -19.98 6.82
C VAL A 12 -4.86 -19.66 8.25
N GLN A 13 -4.85 -20.64 9.16
CA GLN A 13 -4.35 -20.44 10.52
C GLN A 13 -2.84 -20.15 10.56
N GLU A 14 -2.05 -20.90 9.78
CA GLU A 14 -0.61 -20.68 9.66
C GLU A 14 -0.30 -19.29 9.08
N ASP A 15 -1.03 -18.87 8.04
CA ASP A 15 -0.92 -17.53 7.43
C ASP A 15 -1.28 -16.43 8.46
N GLU A 16 -2.34 -16.61 9.27
CA GLU A 16 -2.71 -15.66 10.34
C GLU A 16 -1.67 -15.53 11.43
N GLU A 17 -1.06 -16.64 11.87
CA GLU A 17 0.01 -16.63 12.87
C GLU A 17 1.27 -15.95 12.33
N GLU A 18 1.60 -16.19 11.06
CA GLU A 18 2.73 -15.57 10.37
C GLU A 18 2.51 -14.05 10.20
N PHE A 19 1.29 -13.61 9.92
CA PHE A 19 0.94 -12.19 9.91
C PHE A 19 1.08 -11.52 11.27
N GLN A 20 0.92 -12.25 12.39
CA GLN A 20 1.04 -11.64 13.72
C GLN A 20 2.48 -11.46 14.20
N LYS A 21 3.40 -12.35 13.81
CA LYS A 21 4.79 -12.35 14.31
C LYS A 21 5.82 -11.91 13.28
N GLY A 22 5.45 -11.81 12.00
CA GLY A 22 6.34 -11.46 10.89
C GLY A 22 6.37 -9.98 10.52
N PRO A 23 7.11 -9.60 9.46
CA PRO A 23 7.18 -8.21 8.97
C PRO A 23 5.81 -7.66 8.51
N LEU A 24 4.89 -8.54 8.11
CA LEU A 24 3.53 -8.17 7.74
C LEU A 24 2.64 -7.77 8.94
N SER A 25 3.11 -8.00 10.17
CA SER A 25 2.43 -7.51 11.39
C SER A 25 2.19 -6.01 11.36
N VAL A 26 3.08 -5.24 10.73
CA VAL A 26 2.91 -3.80 10.55
C VAL A 26 1.62 -3.47 9.79
N LEU A 27 1.28 -4.24 8.75
CA LEU A 27 0.03 -4.10 8.00
C LEU A 27 -1.17 -4.59 8.82
N MET A 28 -1.02 -5.71 9.53
CA MET A 28 -2.07 -6.24 10.40
C MET A 28 -2.47 -5.24 11.49
N HIS A 29 -1.49 -4.66 12.18
CA HIS A 29 -1.75 -3.59 13.14
C HIS A 29 -2.30 -2.32 12.48
N SER A 30 -1.94 -2.04 11.23
CA SER A 30 -2.47 -0.88 10.51
C SER A 30 -3.96 -1.04 10.20
N VAL A 31 -4.40 -2.25 9.82
CA VAL A 31 -5.82 -2.56 9.63
C VAL A 31 -6.57 -2.52 10.96
N LYS A 32 -6.06 -3.18 12.01
CA LYS A 32 -6.72 -3.25 13.33
C LYS A 32 -6.90 -1.87 13.97
N ASN A 33 -5.87 -1.04 13.93
CA ASN A 33 -5.91 0.30 14.53
C ASN A 33 -6.48 1.35 13.56
N ASN A 34 -6.85 0.94 12.34
CA ASN A 34 -7.24 1.84 11.26
C ASN A 34 -6.22 2.97 11.03
N SER A 35 -4.93 2.74 11.29
CA SER A 35 -3.90 3.79 11.25
C SER A 35 -3.55 4.16 9.81
N GLN A 36 -3.08 5.39 9.62
CA GLN A 36 -2.64 5.85 8.32
C GLN A 36 -1.29 5.23 7.92
N VAL A 37 -1.14 4.89 6.65
CA VAL A 37 0.09 4.34 6.08
C VAL A 37 0.56 5.19 4.90
N LEU A 38 1.88 5.30 4.76
CA LEU A 38 2.55 5.84 3.59
C LEU A 38 3.14 4.68 2.79
N ILE A 39 2.76 4.57 1.52
CA ILE A 39 3.20 3.52 0.61
C ILE A 39 3.97 4.18 -0.54
N ASN A 40 5.22 3.77 -0.75
CA ASN A 40 5.97 4.13 -1.93
C ASN A 40 5.80 3.05 -2.99
N VAL A 41 5.36 3.46 -4.18
CA VAL A 41 5.10 2.57 -5.31
C VAL A 41 6.16 2.72 -6.42
N ARG A 42 6.27 1.70 -7.28
CA ARG A 42 7.30 1.59 -8.33
C ARG A 42 7.28 2.71 -9.37
N ASN A 43 6.14 3.34 -9.61
CA ASN A 43 6.04 4.50 -10.49
C ASN A 43 6.54 5.82 -9.85
N ASN A 44 7.20 5.74 -8.69
CA ASN A 44 7.70 6.89 -7.92
C ASN A 44 6.59 7.83 -7.40
N HIS A 45 5.35 7.34 -7.33
CA HIS A 45 4.27 8.01 -6.63
C HIS A 45 4.28 7.57 -5.16
N LYS A 46 3.68 8.39 -4.30
CA LYS A 46 3.47 8.08 -2.89
C LYS A 46 1.99 8.05 -2.59
N LEU A 47 1.53 7.00 -1.92
CA LEU A 47 0.14 6.85 -1.50
C LEU A 47 0.07 7.03 0.01
N LEU A 48 -0.70 8.01 0.45
CA LEU A 48 -1.05 8.16 1.86
C LEU A 48 -2.50 7.67 2.01
N ALA A 49 -2.71 6.56 2.73
CA ALA A 49 -3.99 5.85 2.74
C ALA A 49 -4.25 5.16 4.08
N ARG A 50 -5.45 4.60 4.25
CA ARG A 50 -5.75 3.62 5.32
C ARG A 50 -6.01 2.25 4.68
N VAL A 51 -5.36 1.21 5.20
CA VAL A 51 -5.51 -0.16 4.71
C VAL A 51 -6.74 -0.79 5.34
N LYS A 52 -7.62 -1.38 4.52
CA LYS A 52 -8.79 -2.14 5.01
C LYS A 52 -8.59 -3.64 4.97
N ALA A 53 -7.85 -4.12 3.98
CA ALA A 53 -7.47 -5.53 3.86
C ALA A 53 -6.14 -5.63 3.14
N PHE A 54 -5.41 -6.71 3.42
CA PHE A 54 -4.18 -7.07 2.71
C PHE A 54 -4.09 -8.59 2.57
N ASP A 55 -3.18 -9.07 1.73
CA ASP A 55 -2.87 -10.49 1.58
C ASP A 55 -1.36 -10.78 1.65
N ARG A 56 -1.00 -12.07 1.48
CA ARG A 56 0.40 -12.54 1.49
C ARG A 56 1.29 -11.90 0.42
N HIS A 57 0.71 -11.42 -0.68
CA HIS A 57 1.43 -10.80 -1.79
C HIS A 57 1.55 -9.29 -1.63
N CYS A 58 1.09 -8.75 -0.49
CA CYS A 58 0.96 -7.31 -0.27
C CYS A 58 -0.02 -6.64 -1.24
N ASN A 59 -0.99 -7.37 -1.82
CA ASN A 59 -2.14 -6.71 -2.43
C ASN A 59 -2.94 -6.04 -1.31
N MET A 60 -3.47 -4.84 -1.56
CA MET A 60 -4.13 -4.05 -0.53
C MET A 60 -5.42 -3.43 -1.04
N VAL A 61 -6.44 -3.45 -0.18
CA VAL A 61 -7.64 -2.62 -0.32
C VAL A 61 -7.42 -1.36 0.51
N LEU A 62 -7.37 -0.21 -0.16
CA LEU A 62 -7.09 1.08 0.43
C LEU A 62 -8.33 1.98 0.40
N GLU A 63 -8.50 2.78 1.45
CA GLU A 63 -9.52 3.82 1.53
C GLU A 63 -8.90 5.19 1.81
N ASN A 64 -9.59 6.24 1.37
CA ASN A 64 -9.18 7.64 1.55
C ASN A 64 -7.74 7.87 1.06
N VAL A 65 -7.46 7.40 -0.16
CA VAL A 65 -6.12 7.44 -0.75
C VAL A 65 -5.84 8.84 -1.26
N LYS A 66 -4.75 9.42 -0.76
CA LYS A 66 -4.11 10.61 -1.34
C LYS A 66 -2.85 10.17 -2.06
N GLU A 67 -2.91 10.17 -3.38
CA GLU A 67 -1.75 9.94 -4.24
C GLU A 67 -1.02 11.25 -4.50
N MET A 68 0.30 11.23 -4.36
CA MET A 68 1.18 12.39 -4.46
C MET A 68 2.33 12.05 -5.42
N TRP A 69 2.56 12.89 -6.41
CA TRP A 69 3.70 12.77 -7.32
C TRP A 69 4.20 14.13 -7.76
N THR A 70 5.43 14.15 -8.27
CA THR A 70 6.04 15.37 -8.79
C THR A 70 6.12 15.26 -10.31
N GLU A 71 5.53 16.21 -11.00
CA GLU A 71 5.65 16.35 -12.45
C GLU A 71 6.71 17.40 -12.76
N VAL A 72 7.68 17.05 -13.61
CA VAL A 72 8.65 18.01 -14.15
C VAL A 72 8.15 18.40 -15.54
N PRO A 73 7.65 19.64 -15.74
CA PRO A 73 7.19 20.06 -17.04
C PRO A 73 8.35 19.98 -18.04
N LYS A 74 8.09 19.46 -19.24
CA LYS A 74 9.08 19.54 -20.32
C LYS A 74 9.25 21.01 -20.70
N ALA A 75 10.41 21.59 -20.37
CA ALA A 75 10.75 22.93 -20.80
C ALA A 75 10.87 22.93 -22.33
N GLY A 76 10.28 23.93 -22.99
CA GLY A 76 10.47 24.14 -24.44
C GLY A 76 11.95 24.31 -24.79
N LYS A 77 12.33 23.91 -26.01
CA LYS A 77 13.71 23.94 -26.51
C LYS A 77 14.36 25.30 -26.21
N GLY A 78 15.43 25.31 -25.40
CA GLY A 78 16.19 26.52 -25.04
C GLY A 78 15.81 27.23 -23.73
N LYS A 79 14.82 26.74 -22.96
CA LYS A 79 14.48 27.30 -21.63
C LYS A 79 15.05 26.44 -20.49
N LYS A 80 15.44 27.09 -19.39
CA LYS A 80 15.91 26.41 -18.16
C LYS A 80 14.89 25.38 -17.69
N ALA A 81 15.36 24.27 -17.11
CA ALA A 81 14.52 23.20 -16.59
C ALA A 81 13.38 23.77 -15.75
N ALA A 82 12.14 23.37 -16.06
CA ALA A 82 10.97 23.87 -15.36
C ALA A 82 10.97 23.38 -13.90
N LYS A 83 10.45 24.21 -12.99
CA LYS A 83 10.37 23.86 -11.57
C LYS A 83 9.49 22.61 -11.40
N PRO A 84 9.91 21.63 -10.59
CA PRO A 84 9.07 20.47 -10.28
C PRO A 84 7.76 20.93 -9.61
N VAL A 85 6.63 20.41 -10.07
CA VAL A 85 5.30 20.73 -9.53
C VAL A 85 4.73 19.50 -8.85
N ASN A 86 4.36 19.63 -7.58
CA ASN A 86 3.69 18.56 -6.84
C ASN A 86 2.21 18.52 -7.21
N LYS A 87 1.72 17.33 -7.54
CA LYS A 87 0.31 17.05 -7.83
C LYS A 87 -0.22 16.03 -6.85
N ASP A 88 -1.47 16.24 -6.46
CA ASP A 88 -2.21 15.38 -5.56
C ASP A 88 -3.48 14.88 -6.25
N ARG A 89 -3.81 13.61 -6.06
CA ARG A 89 -5.10 13.01 -6.48
C ARG A 89 -5.73 12.29 -5.30
N PHE A 90 -7.04 12.49 -5.12
CA PHE A 90 -7.82 11.79 -4.11
C PHE A 90 -8.65 10.66 -4.74
N VAL A 91 -8.62 9.49 -4.11
CA VAL A 91 -9.39 8.31 -4.50
C VAL A 91 -10.05 7.71 -3.27
N SER A 92 -11.38 7.58 -3.27
CA SER A 92 -12.13 7.13 -2.09
C SER A 92 -11.85 5.68 -1.73
N LYS A 93 -11.78 4.79 -2.73
CA LYS A 93 -11.46 3.36 -2.58
C LYS A 93 -10.56 2.92 -3.74
N MET A 94 -9.51 2.16 -3.43
CA MET A 94 -8.54 1.70 -4.42
C MET A 94 -8.07 0.29 -4.09
N PHE A 95 -7.99 -0.58 -5.10
CA PHE A 95 -7.26 -1.83 -5.02
C PHE A 95 -5.84 -1.61 -5.54
N LEU A 96 -4.84 -1.90 -4.71
CA LEU A 96 -3.43 -1.82 -5.05
C LEU A 96 -2.84 -3.22 -5.16
N ARG A 97 -2.15 -3.49 -6.27
CA ARG A 97 -1.44 -4.75 -6.48
C ARG A 97 -0.06 -4.71 -5.80
N GLY A 98 0.31 -5.80 -5.13
CA GLY A 98 1.52 -5.90 -4.31
C GLY A 98 2.83 -5.80 -5.08
N ASP A 99 2.88 -6.23 -6.34
CA ASP A 99 4.08 -6.10 -7.21
C ASP A 99 4.55 -4.63 -7.37
N SER A 100 3.63 -3.68 -7.19
CA SER A 100 3.91 -2.25 -7.31
C SER A 100 4.43 -1.63 -6.01
N VAL A 101 4.26 -2.30 -4.86
CA VAL A 101 4.66 -1.80 -3.54
C VAL A 101 6.17 -2.00 -3.36
N ILE A 102 6.87 -0.96 -2.93
CA ILE A 102 8.30 -1.05 -2.58
C ILE A 102 8.48 -0.96 -1.07
N ILE A 103 7.91 0.07 -0.45
CA ILE A 103 8.05 0.34 0.99
C ILE A 103 6.69 0.71 1.55
N VAL A 104 6.38 0.16 2.72
CA VAL A 104 5.24 0.58 3.53
C VAL A 104 5.75 1.09 4.87
N LEU A 105 5.29 2.28 5.23
CA LEU A 105 5.57 2.91 6.50
C LEU A 105 4.26 3.21 7.23
N ARG A 106 4.12 2.67 8.43
CA ARG A 106 2.97 2.96 9.31
C ARG A 106 3.22 4.27 10.05
N ASN A 107 2.22 5.15 10.08
CA ASN A 107 2.26 6.35 10.91
C ASN A 107 1.97 5.96 12.38
N PRO A 108 2.88 6.19 13.33
CA PRO A 108 2.68 5.85 14.74
C PRO A 108 1.71 6.80 15.47
N HIS A 109 1.31 7.92 14.87
CA HIS A 109 0.55 8.99 15.52
C HIS A 109 -0.90 9.15 15.01
N ALA A 110 -1.44 8.22 14.22
CA ALA A 110 -2.74 8.38 13.53
C ALA A 110 -3.62 7.12 13.47
#